data_AF-A0AAN6SVR3-F1
#
_entry.id   AF-A0AAN6SVR3-F1
#
_cell.length_a   1.000
_cell.length_b   1.000
_cell.length_c   1.000
_cell.angle_alpha   90.00
_cell.angle_beta   90.00
_cell.angle_gamma   90.00
#
_symmetry.space_group_name_H-M   'P 1'
#
loop_
_entity.id
_entity.type
_entity.pdbx_description
1 polymer ?
#
loop_
_entity_poly.entity_id
_entity_poly.type
_entity_poly.pdbx_seq_one_letter_code
_entity_poly.pdbx_strand_id
1 'polypeptide(L)'
;MKFTTLAAAATLALAGNADAWRVYLHDHSDLGGTSYTASGPGNPGSACHVIPTEYRYKAASITYYAYNSQTNPTTRCKLQLFEGTDCDGISGPYYSVDTKKALPELWWDRASCFKTTCWNV
;
A
#
# COMPACT_ATOMS: atom_id res chain seq x y z
N MET A 1 7.44 -2.96 44.64
CA MET A 1 6.65 -3.07 43.40
C MET A 1 7.63 -3.01 42.23
N LYS A 2 7.67 -4.03 41.37
CA LYS A 2 8.54 -4.08 40.19
C LYS A 2 7.68 -3.75 38.97
N PHE A 3 7.96 -2.62 38.32
CA PHE A 3 7.38 -2.27 37.04
C PHE A 3 8.20 -2.94 35.94
N THR A 4 7.69 -4.03 35.39
CA THR A 4 8.20 -4.61 34.15
C THR A 4 7.61 -3.86 32.98
N THR A 5 8.35 -2.87 32.47
CA THR A 5 8.09 -2.25 31.17
C THR A 5 8.43 -3.27 30.08
N LEU A 6 7.40 -3.81 29.42
CA LEU A 6 7.58 -4.54 28.17
C LEU A 6 7.92 -3.52 27.07
N ALA A 7 9.18 -3.50 26.65
CA ALA A 7 9.58 -2.86 25.41
C ALA A 7 8.98 -3.65 24.24
N ALA A 8 8.00 -3.07 23.55
CA ALA A 8 7.53 -3.58 22.28
C ALA A 8 8.63 -3.36 21.23
N ALA A 9 9.38 -4.41 20.91
CA ALA A 9 10.28 -4.41 19.77
C ALA A 9 9.41 -4.36 18.51
N ALA A 10 9.39 -3.22 17.82
CA ALA A 10 8.84 -3.13 16.48
C ALA A 10 9.77 -3.92 15.55
N THR A 11 9.38 -5.16 15.22
CA THR A 11 10.01 -5.91 14.13
C THR A 11 9.68 -5.19 12.84
N LEU A 12 10.59 -4.33 12.38
CA LEU A 12 10.69 -3.95 10.98
C LEU A 12 10.94 -5.25 10.21
N ALA A 13 9.88 -5.84 9.66
CA ALA A 13 10.00 -6.93 8.72
C ALA A 13 10.95 -6.45 7.61
N LEU A 14 12.12 -7.08 7.53
CA LEU A 14 13.04 -6.97 6.40
C LEU A 14 12.26 -7.46 5.19
N ALA A 15 11.62 -6.53 4.50
CA ALA A 15 10.82 -6.82 3.35
C ALA A 15 11.79 -7.34 2.28
N GLY A 16 11.78 -8.66 2.09
CA GLY A 16 12.77 -9.36 1.29
C GLY A 16 12.90 -8.73 -0.09
N ASN A 17 14.10 -8.84 -0.67
CA ASN A 17 14.46 -8.33 -2.00
C ASN A 17 13.61 -8.91 -3.17
N ALA A 18 12.49 -9.59 -2.87
CA ALA A 18 11.59 -10.22 -3.81
C ALA A 18 10.37 -9.35 -4.16
N ASP A 19 9.99 -8.36 -3.35
CA ASP A 19 8.80 -7.56 -3.69
C ASP A 19 9.12 -6.50 -4.73
N ALA A 20 8.43 -6.55 -5.87
CA ALA A 20 8.50 -5.52 -6.89
C ALA A 20 7.65 -4.29 -6.54
N TRP A 21 6.70 -4.40 -5.61
CA TRP A 21 5.89 -3.26 -5.19
C TRP A 21 5.58 -3.34 -3.70
N ARG A 22 5.37 -2.17 -3.10
CA ARG A 22 5.02 -2.04 -1.68
C ARG A 22 4.12 -0.84 -1.49
N VAL A 23 3.03 -1.00 -0.75
CA VAL A 23 2.08 0.07 -0.45
C VAL A 23 1.86 0.17 1.04
N TYR A 24 1.77 1.41 1.51
CA TYR A 24 1.36 1.80 2.85
C TYR A 24 0.19 2.77 2.68
N LEU A 25 -0.96 2.41 3.22
CA LEU A 25 -2.14 3.28 3.28
C LEU A 25 -2.27 3.75 4.72
N HIS A 26 -2.08 5.04 4.95
CA HIS A 26 -2.06 5.65 6.28
C HIS A 26 -3.39 6.33 6.56
N ASP A 27 -3.85 6.22 7.81
CA ASP A 27 -5.12 6.82 8.23
C ASP A 27 -5.06 8.35 8.42
N HIS A 28 -3.87 8.93 8.53
CA HIS A 28 -3.69 10.38 8.52
C HIS A 28 -3.22 10.89 7.16
N SER A 29 -3.58 12.14 6.82
CA SER A 29 -3.20 12.79 5.56
C SER A 29 -1.73 13.22 5.52
N ASP A 30 -1.07 13.32 6.67
CA ASP A 30 0.34 13.69 6.84
C ASP A 30 1.32 12.50 6.81
N LEU A 31 0.83 11.31 6.41
CA LEU A 31 1.58 10.05 6.34
C LEU A 31 1.92 9.44 7.71
N GLY A 32 1.24 9.89 8.77
CA GLY A 32 1.30 9.31 10.11
C GLY A 32 0.12 8.39 10.44
N GLY A 33 0.00 8.07 11.73
CA GLY A 33 -1.08 7.24 12.25
C GLY A 33 -0.91 5.74 11.97
N THR A 34 -2.01 4.99 11.94
CA THR A 34 -1.98 3.55 11.68
C THR A 34 -1.96 3.28 10.18
N SER A 35 -1.20 2.28 9.75
CA SER A 35 -1.08 1.96 8.34
C SER A 35 -1.45 0.51 8.03
N TYR A 36 -2.19 0.33 6.95
CA TYR A 36 -2.24 -0.96 6.26
C TYR A 36 -1.05 -1.07 5.31
N THR A 37 -0.39 -2.23 5.31
CA THR A 37 0.77 -2.50 4.45
C THR A 37 0.54 -3.75 3.62
N ALA A 38 0.89 -3.68 2.33
CA ALA A 38 0.94 -4.84 1.45
C ALA A 38 2.12 -4.73 0.47
N SER A 39 2.59 -5.88 0.01
CA SER A 39 3.65 -6.00 -0.99
C SER A 39 3.48 -7.26 -1.81
N GLY A 40 4.22 -7.35 -2.92
CA GLY A 40 4.24 -8.60 -3.68
C GLY A 40 5.30 -8.65 -4.76
N PRO A 41 5.51 -9.86 -5.34
CA PRO A 41 6.64 -10.16 -6.23
C PRO A 41 6.56 -9.49 -7.61
N GLY A 42 5.42 -8.91 -7.97
CA GLY A 42 5.24 -8.20 -9.24
C GLY A 42 5.04 -9.08 -10.48
N ASN A 43 4.64 -10.35 -10.31
CA ASN A 43 4.30 -11.21 -11.45
C ASN A 43 3.45 -10.45 -12.49
N PRO A 44 3.79 -10.50 -13.79
CA PRO A 44 3.06 -9.78 -14.81
C PRO A 44 1.57 -10.09 -14.81
N GLY A 45 0.74 -9.07 -15.10
CA GLY A 45 -0.71 -9.16 -15.06
C GLY A 45 -1.31 -8.32 -13.94
N SER A 46 -2.57 -8.60 -13.58
CA SER A 46 -3.31 -7.84 -12.60
C SER A 46 -3.79 -8.68 -11.44
N ALA A 47 -3.76 -8.11 -10.23
CA ALA A 47 -4.31 -8.71 -9.01
C ALA A 47 -5.10 -7.67 -8.22
N CYS A 48 -6.25 -8.09 -7.68
CA CYS A 48 -7.04 -7.29 -6.76
C CYS A 48 -6.67 -7.65 -5.32
N HIS A 49 -6.55 -6.65 -4.47
CA HIS A 49 -6.15 -6.79 -3.07
C HIS A 49 -7.18 -6.09 -2.18
N VAL A 50 -7.94 -6.87 -1.44
CA VAL A 50 -8.96 -6.36 -0.52
C VAL A 50 -8.27 -5.82 0.73
N ILE A 51 -8.59 -4.57 1.12
CA ILE A 51 -8.10 -4.01 2.39
C ILE A 51 -8.88 -4.70 3.53
N PRO A 52 -8.18 -5.22 4.56
CA PRO A 52 -8.81 -5.81 5.73
C PRO A 52 -9.79 -4.84 6.41
N THR A 53 -10.86 -5.36 7.00
CA THR A 53 -11.98 -4.58 7.54
C THR A 53 -11.52 -3.51 8.55
N GLU A 54 -10.48 -3.79 9.32
CA GLU A 54 -9.92 -2.89 10.33
C GLU A 54 -9.18 -1.68 9.75
N TYR A 55 -8.80 -1.71 8.47
CA TYR A 55 -8.13 -0.62 7.76
C TYR A 55 -8.94 -0.03 6.60
N ARG A 56 -10.01 -0.74 6.20
CA ARG A 56 -10.89 -0.35 5.10
C ARG A 56 -11.56 0.98 5.41
N TYR A 57 -11.68 1.86 4.40
CA TYR A 57 -12.32 3.17 4.55
C TYR A 57 -11.67 4.07 5.61
N LYS A 58 -10.35 3.98 5.76
CA LYS A 58 -9.59 4.83 6.69
C LYS A 58 -8.45 5.62 6.04
N ALA A 59 -8.04 5.23 4.83
CA ALA A 59 -6.83 5.79 4.24
C ALA A 59 -7.04 7.26 3.86
N ALA A 60 -6.14 8.13 4.31
CA ALA A 60 -6.08 9.55 3.94
C ALA A 60 -4.75 9.92 3.24
N SER A 61 -3.72 9.08 3.32
CA SER A 61 -2.49 9.24 2.54
C SER A 61 -1.86 7.90 2.13
N ILE A 62 -0.89 7.97 1.23
CA ILE A 62 -0.25 6.80 0.64
C ILE A 62 1.27 6.97 0.57
N THR A 63 1.98 5.88 0.85
CA THR A 63 3.35 5.65 0.39
C THR A 63 3.35 4.43 -0.51
N TYR A 64 3.70 4.61 -1.78
CA TYR A 64 3.76 3.55 -2.78
C TYR A 64 5.16 3.48 -3.37
N TYR A 65 5.67 2.25 -3.51
CA TYR A 65 6.89 1.92 -4.23
C TYR A 65 6.48 1.03 -5.41
N ALA A 66 6.75 1.51 -6.63
CA ALA A 66 6.27 0.93 -7.87
C ALA A 66 7.23 -0.11 -8.48
N TYR A 67 8.44 -0.21 -7.95
CA TYR A 67 9.49 -1.14 -8.36
C TYR A 67 10.44 -1.40 -7.17
N ASN A 68 11.24 -2.47 -7.25
CA ASN A 68 12.37 -2.65 -6.35
C ASN A 68 13.53 -1.75 -6.82
N SER A 69 13.83 -0.68 -6.08
CA SER A 69 14.90 0.26 -6.42
C SER A 69 16.30 -0.26 -6.07
N GLN A 70 16.42 -1.36 -5.32
CA GLN A 70 17.70 -1.90 -4.83
C GLN A 70 18.39 -2.86 -5.82
N THR A 71 17.65 -3.39 -6.78
CA THR A 71 18.17 -4.27 -7.84
C THR A 71 17.50 -3.83 -9.14
N ASN A 72 18.29 -3.36 -10.11
CA ASN A 72 17.87 -2.96 -11.46
C ASN A 72 16.46 -3.50 -11.83
N PRO A 73 15.41 -2.65 -11.87
CA PRO A 73 14.05 -3.14 -11.72
C PRO A 73 13.63 -3.96 -12.93
N THR A 74 13.58 -5.28 -12.77
CA THR A 74 13.11 -6.22 -13.81
C THR A 74 11.60 -6.14 -14.01
N THR A 75 10.91 -5.49 -13.07
CA THR A 75 9.46 -5.48 -12.98
C THR A 75 9.00 -4.14 -12.42
N ARG A 76 7.94 -3.60 -13.01
CA ARG A 76 7.22 -2.41 -12.54
C ARG A 76 5.76 -2.75 -12.31
N CYS A 77 5.16 -2.09 -11.34
CA CYS A 77 3.75 -2.19 -11.04
C CYS A 77 3.11 -0.81 -10.97
N LYS A 78 1.84 -0.76 -11.38
CA LYS A 78 0.94 0.35 -11.10
C LYS A 78 -0.09 -0.07 -10.07
N LEU A 79 -0.58 0.88 -9.29
CA LEU A 79 -1.60 0.70 -8.27
C LEU A 79 -2.79 1.63 -8.53
N GLN A 80 -4.00 1.10 -8.38
CA GLN A 80 -5.26 1.81 -8.54
C GLN A 80 -6.15 1.54 -7.33
N LEU A 81 -6.63 2.58 -6.66
CA LEU A 81 -7.59 2.44 -5.55
C LEU A 81 -9.02 2.30 -6.07
N PHE A 82 -9.86 1.58 -5.33
CA PHE A 82 -11.28 1.38 -5.60
C PHE A 82 -12.12 1.51 -4.32
N GLU A 83 -13.37 1.92 -4.48
CA GLU A 83 -14.37 1.99 -3.39
C GLU A 83 -15.08 0.64 -3.19
N GLY A 84 -15.30 -0.13 -4.26
CA GLY A 84 -15.85 -1.48 -4.22
C GLY A 84 -14.83 -2.52 -3.77
N THR A 85 -15.28 -3.63 -3.18
CA THR A 85 -14.39 -4.61 -2.55
C THR A 85 -13.78 -5.62 -3.52
N ASP A 86 -14.15 -5.62 -4.80
CA ASP A 86 -13.64 -6.57 -5.81
C ASP A 86 -12.89 -5.86 -6.96
N CYS A 87 -12.31 -4.70 -6.65
CA CYS A 87 -11.66 -3.81 -7.63
C CYS A 87 -12.61 -3.38 -8.74
N ASP A 88 -13.85 -3.14 -8.34
CA ASP A 88 -14.98 -2.72 -9.14
C ASP A 88 -15.54 -1.37 -8.64
N GLY A 89 -16.63 -0.91 -9.25
CA GLY A 89 -17.25 0.36 -8.89
C GLY A 89 -16.39 1.58 -9.26
N ILE A 90 -16.39 2.60 -8.39
CA ILE A 90 -15.68 3.86 -8.65
C ILE A 90 -14.17 3.64 -8.54
N SER A 91 -13.47 3.89 -9.64
CA SER A 91 -12.00 3.92 -9.69
C SER A 91 -11.45 5.26 -9.21
N GLY A 92 -10.42 5.21 -8.37
CA GLY A 92 -9.84 6.36 -7.71
C GLY A 92 -8.48 6.85 -8.18
N PRO A 93 -7.64 7.29 -7.24
CA PRO A 93 -6.25 7.62 -7.49
C PRO A 93 -5.46 6.44 -8.03
N TYR A 94 -4.58 6.80 -8.96
CA TYR A 94 -3.72 5.91 -9.70
C TYR A 94 -2.25 6.29 -9.52
N TYR A 95 -1.39 5.30 -9.39
CA TYR A 95 0.05 5.49 -9.13
C TYR A 95 0.87 4.52 -9.98
N SER A 96 1.81 5.05 -10.76
CA SER A 96 2.72 4.25 -11.62
C SER A 96 4.19 4.44 -11.32
N VAL A 97 4.49 5.23 -10.28
CA VAL A 97 5.84 5.55 -9.82
C VAL A 97 5.83 5.66 -8.30
N ASP A 98 7.00 5.60 -7.70
CA ASP A 98 7.17 5.84 -6.28
C ASP A 98 6.50 7.17 -5.87
N THR A 99 5.62 7.09 -4.88
CA THR A 99 4.74 8.18 -4.50
C THR A 99 4.62 8.25 -2.99
N LYS A 100 4.72 9.45 -2.43
CA LYS A 100 4.47 9.72 -1.01
C LYS A 100 3.69 11.02 -0.89
N LYS A 101 2.38 10.95 -0.62
CA LYS A 101 1.50 12.13 -0.52
C LYS A 101 0.15 11.81 0.13
N ALA A 102 -0.56 12.86 0.54
CA ALA A 102 -1.98 12.79 0.84
C ALA A 102 -2.78 12.29 -0.38
N LEU A 103 -3.83 11.50 -0.12
CA LEU A 103 -4.84 11.22 -1.11
C LEU A 103 -5.62 12.52 -1.42
N PRO A 104 -6.23 12.66 -2.60
CA PRO A 104 -7.23 13.70 -2.82
C PRO A 104 -8.30 13.63 -1.72
N GLU A 105 -8.79 14.77 -1.23
CA GLU A 105 -9.76 14.83 -0.12
C GLU A 105 -11.01 13.98 -0.39
N LEU A 106 -11.49 13.95 -1.64
CA LEU A 106 -12.63 13.11 -2.03
C LEU A 106 -12.38 11.59 -1.92
N TRP A 107 -11.13 11.18 -1.70
CA TRP A 107 -10.69 9.79 -1.55
C TRP A 107 -10.21 9.44 -0.13
N TRP A 108 -10.27 10.40 0.80
CA TRP A 108 -10.10 10.10 2.21
C TRP A 108 -11.21 9.17 2.65
N ASP A 109 -10.85 8.14 3.40
CA ASP A 109 -11.79 7.17 3.97
C ASP A 109 -12.64 6.42 2.94
N ARG A 110 -12.21 6.35 1.67
CA ARG A 110 -12.97 5.69 0.60
C ARG A 110 -12.39 4.37 0.11
N ALA A 111 -11.07 4.22 0.18
CA ALA A 111 -10.41 3.05 -0.38
C ALA A 111 -10.83 1.78 0.39
N SER A 112 -11.33 0.78 -0.34
CA SER A 112 -11.69 -0.51 0.22
C SER A 112 -10.88 -1.68 -0.33
N CYS A 113 -10.36 -1.51 -1.54
CA CYS A 113 -9.39 -2.40 -2.14
C CYS A 113 -8.49 -1.63 -3.12
N PHE A 114 -7.50 -2.32 -3.66
CA PHE A 114 -6.65 -1.77 -4.71
C PHE A 114 -6.26 -2.85 -5.70
N LYS A 115 -6.08 -2.44 -6.96
CA LYS A 115 -5.58 -3.31 -8.02
C LYS A 115 -4.13 -2.98 -8.31
N THR A 116 -3.29 -4.00 -8.34
CA THR A 116 -1.95 -3.90 -8.90
C THR A 116 -1.95 -4.42 -10.33
N THR A 117 -1.25 -3.75 -11.24
CA THR A 117 -0.96 -4.29 -12.57
C THR A 117 0.53 -4.18 -12.83
N CYS A 118 1.19 -5.30 -13.10
CA CYS A 118 2.63 -5.38 -13.23
C CYS A 118 3.07 -5.84 -14.62
N TRP A 119 4.26 -5.43 -15.03
CA TRP A 119 4.90 -5.80 -16.28
C TRP A 119 6.43 -5.83 -16.12
N ASN A 120 7.08 -6.61 -16.98
CA ASN A 120 8.53 -6.65 -17.05
C ASN A 120 9.05 -5.41 -17.79
N VAL A 121 10.21 -4.91 -17.35
CA VAL A 121 10.86 -3.70 -17.90
C VAL A 121 11.95 -4.09 -18.89
#